data_AF-A0AAV3W9F0-F1
#
_entry.id   AF-A0AAV3W9F0-F1
#
_cell.length_a   1.000
_cell.length_b   1.000
_cell.length_c   1.000
_cell.angle_alpha   90.00
_cell.angle_beta   90.00
_cell.angle_gamma   90.00
#
_symmetry.space_group_name_H-M   'P 1'
#
loop_
_entity.id
_entity.type
_entity.pdbx_description
1 polymer ?
#
loop_
_entity_poly.entity_id
_entity_poly.type
_entity_poly.pdbx_seq_one_letter_code
_entity_poly.pdbx_strand_id
1 'polypeptide(L)'
;MKKYRQIIRRSIFLSMMSNPIFVFIYCISLYELYTLSRFGRFHNNTIILFGCITFISVWLTYVIIKSVKKPISVPQQIIEKYKFNESNIKVLQEDGLEIDFQDIKSFRINRKYAVITLRNRDILVLSMIDRTNEEIIIIKKSLNERKIFKSNYKTIWIYIAMIVIAATTLFYGAKIYNDTISYNGKLSWFLSDLKNKKTVKFEHNNIYENGIEGIFADINKEIHMPDKLYVSSNFNLNFNSDGAITSFDTYLYGKDNKGKLESYLISYNNDKSDKITIYLNGYVNADYNEDKLLEPLLGTMKAIPLKDTVSKWNENKYGIIYYGNRSFGYNTDGITYINPEGSTKAASKAYSEIIGYAVSVFVPGKEKIYTPYRYILTEDLNNIKTHTPLKEDKDKSISQKSNNQDEFYMSDQVGYRLEVTGAAAGSRSYSLKSTINGGNTWTIVNEDPFAGKTGVAAGISFLNDKLGFLCLSHSGGSNGELYRTEDGGVSYKKVSFPEKKVILDNGEKYNPFDLPDMPYEQDGILNVLIGQGSDGDYNGGCKALYESKDEGLTWQYVKEVDNK
;
A
#
# COMPACT_ATOMS: atom_id res chain seq x y z
N MET A 1 59.04 3.52 5.09
CA MET A 1 58.34 2.21 4.92
C MET A 1 56.80 2.30 4.87
N LYS A 2 56.10 3.04 5.73
CA LYS A 2 54.60 3.12 5.73
C LYS A 2 53.98 3.55 4.39
N LYS A 3 54.50 4.62 3.76
CA LYS A 3 54.02 5.12 2.44
C LYS A 3 54.18 4.09 1.31
N TYR A 4 55.22 3.25 1.37
CA TYR A 4 55.48 2.19 0.40
C TYR A 4 54.51 1.00 0.56
N ARG A 5 54.24 0.59 1.81
CA ARG A 5 53.23 -0.44 2.12
C ARG A 5 51.83 -0.02 1.62
N GLN A 6 51.48 1.25 1.75
CA GLN A 6 50.21 1.80 1.25
C GLN A 6 50.10 1.74 -0.28
N ILE A 7 51.17 2.08 -1.00
CA ILE A 7 51.23 2.01 -2.47
C ILE A 7 51.10 0.56 -2.96
N ILE A 8 51.75 -0.39 -2.29
CA ILE A 8 51.64 -1.83 -2.63
C ILE A 8 50.22 -2.34 -2.40
N ARG A 9 49.61 -2.03 -1.24
CA ARG A 9 48.23 -2.41 -0.94
C ARG A 9 47.26 -1.86 -1.99
N ARG A 10 47.40 -0.58 -2.35
CA ARG A 10 46.60 0.06 -3.41
C ARG A 10 46.81 -0.61 -4.78
N SER A 11 48.04 -0.97 -5.14
CA SER A 11 48.33 -1.66 -6.39
C SER A 11 47.75 -3.08 -6.44
N ILE A 12 47.76 -3.82 -5.32
CA ILE A 12 47.16 -5.16 -5.22
C ILE A 12 45.64 -5.04 -5.35
N PHE A 13 45.03 -4.09 -4.65
CA PHE A 13 43.59 -3.82 -4.71
C PHE A 13 43.14 -3.41 -6.12
N LEU A 14 43.86 -2.52 -6.80
CA LEU A 14 43.55 -2.14 -8.18
C LEU A 14 43.66 -3.32 -9.14
N SER A 15 44.68 -4.19 -8.97
CA SER A 15 44.81 -5.40 -9.79
C SER A 15 43.72 -6.45 -9.52
N MET A 16 43.10 -6.40 -8.34
CA MET A 16 41.96 -7.24 -7.97
C MET A 16 40.70 -6.76 -8.69
N MET A 17 40.35 -5.48 -8.52
CA MET A 17 39.12 -4.92 -9.11
C MET A 17 39.16 -4.89 -10.63
N SER A 18 40.35 -4.84 -11.23
CA SER A 18 40.52 -4.90 -12.69
C SER A 18 40.67 -6.32 -13.25
N ASN A 19 40.50 -7.38 -12.45
CA ASN A 19 40.58 -8.74 -12.98
C ASN A 19 39.31 -9.04 -13.81
N PRO A 20 39.42 -9.46 -15.10
CA PRO A 20 38.24 -9.71 -15.94
C PRO A 20 37.24 -10.71 -15.35
N ILE A 21 37.73 -11.78 -14.72
CA ILE A 21 36.88 -12.82 -14.08
C ILE A 21 36.12 -12.22 -12.91
N PHE A 22 36.80 -11.40 -12.09
CA PHE A 22 36.16 -10.72 -10.96
C PHE A 22 35.10 -9.73 -11.43
N VAL A 23 35.40 -8.90 -12.43
CA VAL A 23 34.44 -7.94 -13.00
C VAL A 23 33.22 -8.67 -13.56
N PHE A 24 33.44 -9.75 -14.31
CA PHE A 24 32.36 -10.56 -14.88
C PHE A 24 31.45 -11.17 -13.80
N ILE A 25 32.03 -11.82 -12.80
CA ILE A 25 31.27 -12.42 -11.69
C ILE A 25 30.55 -11.35 -10.86
N TYR A 26 31.18 -10.19 -10.66
CA TYR A 26 30.54 -9.06 -10.00
C TYR A 26 29.31 -8.57 -10.78
N CYS A 27 29.41 -8.39 -12.09
CA CYS A 27 28.29 -7.98 -12.93
C CYS A 27 27.16 -9.02 -12.94
N ILE A 28 27.49 -10.32 -13.03
CA ILE A 28 26.50 -11.40 -12.90
C ILE A 28 25.82 -11.34 -11.54
N SER A 29 26.57 -11.18 -10.45
CA SER A 29 26.00 -11.14 -9.10
C SER A 29 24.95 -10.02 -8.94
N LEU A 30 25.20 -8.84 -9.50
CA LEU A 30 24.25 -7.73 -9.46
C LEU A 30 23.05 -7.95 -10.38
N TYR A 31 23.25 -8.54 -11.56
CA TYR A 31 22.16 -8.90 -12.46
C TYR A 31 21.24 -9.97 -11.86
N GLU A 32 21.81 -11.00 -11.25
CA GLU A 32 21.06 -12.07 -10.59
C GLU A 32 20.33 -11.55 -9.35
N LEU A 33 20.95 -10.67 -8.57
CA LEU A 33 20.30 -10.00 -7.44
C LEU A 33 19.12 -9.13 -7.91
N TYR A 34 19.31 -8.36 -8.97
CA TYR A 34 18.24 -7.56 -9.58
C TYR A 34 17.08 -8.41 -10.07
N THR A 35 17.36 -9.47 -10.82
CA THR A 35 16.32 -10.36 -11.36
C THR A 35 15.63 -11.16 -10.26
N LEU A 36 16.33 -11.51 -9.17
CA LEU A 36 15.73 -12.05 -7.96
C LEU A 36 14.77 -11.04 -7.31
N SER A 37 15.22 -9.81 -7.09
CA SER A 37 14.41 -8.73 -6.50
C SER A 37 13.15 -8.45 -7.30
N ARG A 38 13.28 -8.33 -8.63
CA ARG A 38 12.18 -7.97 -9.53
C ARG A 38 11.24 -9.14 -9.84
N PHE A 39 11.79 -10.29 -10.20
CA PHE A 39 11.04 -11.40 -10.78
C PHE A 39 10.84 -12.60 -9.85
N GLY A 40 11.48 -12.63 -8.68
CA GLY A 40 11.30 -13.70 -7.69
C GLY A 40 11.70 -15.08 -8.21
N ARG A 41 12.72 -15.17 -9.08
CA ARG A 41 13.24 -16.44 -9.64
C ARG A 41 14.11 -17.19 -8.62
N PHE A 42 13.53 -17.52 -7.47
CA PHE A 42 14.26 -18.00 -6.30
C PHE A 42 15.15 -19.20 -6.60
N HIS A 43 14.64 -20.25 -7.25
CA HIS A 43 15.39 -21.51 -7.34
C HIS A 43 16.69 -21.39 -8.14
N ASN A 44 16.67 -20.82 -9.35
CA ASN A 44 17.86 -20.71 -10.18
C ASN A 44 18.78 -19.56 -9.75
N ASN A 45 18.21 -18.40 -9.43
CA ASN A 45 19.01 -17.21 -9.15
C ASN A 45 19.71 -17.30 -7.80
N THR A 46 19.11 -17.93 -6.78
CA THR A 46 19.76 -18.05 -5.46
C THR A 46 20.99 -18.96 -5.50
N ILE A 47 20.96 -20.03 -6.29
CA ILE A 47 22.10 -20.93 -6.49
C ILE A 47 23.26 -20.18 -7.15
N ILE A 48 22.98 -19.43 -8.23
CA ILE A 48 23.99 -18.64 -8.94
C ILE A 48 24.55 -17.53 -8.05
N LEU A 49 23.67 -16.81 -7.33
CA LEU A 49 24.07 -15.75 -6.41
C LEU A 49 24.97 -16.28 -5.30
N PHE A 50 24.65 -17.45 -4.74
CA PHE A 50 25.47 -18.12 -3.75
C PHE A 50 26.86 -18.49 -4.31
N GLY A 51 26.92 -19.00 -5.55
CA GLY A 51 28.16 -19.23 -6.28
C GLY A 51 28.99 -17.96 -6.47
N CYS A 52 28.37 -16.85 -6.84
CA CYS A 52 29.06 -15.56 -6.97
C CYS A 52 29.58 -15.05 -5.62
N ILE A 53 28.78 -15.12 -4.55
CA ILE A 53 29.16 -14.64 -3.20
C ILE A 53 30.31 -15.46 -2.62
N THR A 54 30.26 -16.78 -2.79
CA THR A 54 31.35 -17.69 -2.36
C THR A 54 32.64 -17.39 -3.13
N PHE A 55 32.58 -17.22 -4.45
CA PHE A 55 33.73 -16.81 -5.26
C PHE A 55 34.31 -15.48 -4.78
N ILE A 56 33.48 -14.45 -4.62
CA ILE A 56 33.92 -13.10 -4.19
C ILE A 56 34.56 -13.18 -2.79
N SER A 57 34.00 -13.97 -1.86
CA SER A 57 34.55 -14.18 -0.52
C SER A 57 35.91 -14.88 -0.52
N VAL A 58 36.07 -15.94 -1.32
CA VAL A 58 37.35 -16.65 -1.50
C VAL A 58 38.40 -15.72 -2.13
N TRP A 59 38.00 -14.95 -3.14
CA TRP A 59 38.86 -14.00 -3.83
C TRP A 59 39.33 -12.88 -2.90
N LEU A 60 38.44 -12.32 -2.08
CA LEU A 60 38.76 -11.31 -1.07
C LEU A 60 39.77 -11.86 -0.05
N THR A 61 39.54 -13.09 0.43
CA THR A 61 40.43 -13.78 1.37
C THR A 61 41.83 -13.97 0.77
N TYR A 62 41.92 -14.44 -0.48
CA TYR A 62 43.18 -14.57 -1.21
C TYR A 62 43.92 -13.23 -1.31
N VAL A 63 43.21 -12.13 -1.59
CA VAL A 63 43.80 -10.79 -1.71
C VAL A 63 44.31 -10.28 -0.36
N ILE A 64 43.56 -10.49 0.73
CA ILE A 64 43.99 -10.16 2.09
C ILE A 64 45.29 -10.91 2.40
N ILE A 65 45.33 -12.22 2.18
CA ILE A 65 46.54 -13.05 2.38
C ILE A 65 47.72 -12.52 1.55
N LYS A 66 47.50 -12.23 0.27
CA LYS A 66 48.54 -11.70 -0.63
C LYS A 66 49.03 -10.29 -0.23
N SER A 67 48.15 -9.49 0.38
CA SER A 67 48.48 -8.16 0.88
C SER A 67 49.31 -8.19 2.17
N VAL A 68 49.19 -9.28 2.95
CA VAL A 68 49.93 -9.52 4.20
C VAL A 68 51.25 -10.27 3.95
N LYS A 69 51.25 -11.29 3.06
CA LYS A 69 52.39 -12.20 2.83
C LYS A 69 53.55 -11.65 2.01
N LYS A 70 53.46 -10.49 1.35
CA LYS A 70 54.58 -10.00 0.52
C LYS A 70 55.76 -9.53 1.38
N PRO A 71 56.90 -10.26 1.40
CA PRO A 71 58.08 -9.81 2.11
C PRO A 71 58.68 -8.62 1.36
N ILE A 72 59.15 -7.66 2.14
CA ILE A 72 59.89 -6.50 1.66
C ILE A 72 61.32 -7.00 1.41
N SER A 73 61.65 -7.47 0.20
CA SER A 73 63.03 -7.63 -0.23
C SER A 73 63.56 -6.27 -0.69
N VAL A 74 63.99 -5.44 0.27
CA VAL A 74 64.95 -4.37 -0.03
C VAL A 74 66.30 -5.07 -0.02
N PRO A 75 67.07 -5.14 -1.12
CA PRO A 75 68.42 -5.68 -1.02
C PRO A 75 69.23 -4.74 -0.14
N GLN A 76 69.89 -5.36 0.81
CA GLN A 76 70.55 -4.74 1.95
C GLN A 76 71.92 -4.13 1.60
N GLN A 77 72.31 -4.07 0.33
CA GLN A 77 73.62 -3.60 -0.10
C GLN A 77 73.51 -2.50 -1.16
N ILE A 78 74.25 -1.40 -0.92
CA ILE A 78 74.49 -0.33 -1.89
C ILE A 78 75.57 -0.84 -2.84
N ILE A 79 75.29 -0.78 -4.15
CA ILE A 79 76.20 -1.21 -5.19
C ILE A 79 77.11 -0.04 -5.54
N GLU A 80 78.40 -0.19 -5.29
CA GLU A 80 79.40 0.86 -5.49
C GLU A 80 80.11 0.70 -6.84
N LYS A 81 80.26 -0.53 -7.33
CA LYS A 81 80.95 -0.82 -8.61
C LYS A 81 79.96 -1.28 -9.66
N TYR A 82 79.67 -0.41 -10.63
CA TYR A 82 78.77 -0.70 -11.75
C TYR A 82 79.12 0.16 -12.97
N LYS A 83 78.70 -0.29 -14.16
CA LYS A 83 78.86 0.42 -15.43
C LYS A 83 77.54 0.52 -16.18
N PHE A 84 77.22 1.71 -16.68
CA PHE A 84 76.12 1.92 -17.61
C PHE A 84 76.62 1.63 -19.03
N ASN A 85 76.04 0.63 -19.69
CA ASN A 85 76.26 0.34 -21.10
C ASN A 85 75.06 0.87 -21.92
N GLU A 86 75.12 0.70 -23.24
CA GLU A 86 74.08 1.21 -24.15
C GLU A 86 72.69 0.59 -23.89
N SER A 87 72.60 -0.67 -23.47
CA SER A 87 71.32 -1.36 -23.26
C SER A 87 71.12 -1.89 -21.84
N ASN A 88 72.16 -1.94 -21.01
CA ASN A 88 72.10 -2.55 -19.69
C ASN A 88 72.97 -1.86 -18.64
N ILE A 89 72.71 -2.18 -17.37
CA ILE A 89 73.56 -1.83 -16.23
C ILE A 89 74.31 -3.09 -15.82
N LYS A 90 75.63 -3.05 -15.89
CA LYS A 90 76.49 -4.16 -15.46
C LYS A 90 77.01 -3.90 -14.06
N VAL A 91 76.67 -4.77 -13.11
CA VAL A 91 77.18 -4.73 -11.73
C VAL A 91 78.50 -5.50 -11.68
N LEU A 92 79.53 -4.89 -11.08
CA LEU A 92 80.91 -5.40 -11.08
C LEU A 92 81.32 -5.99 -9.72
N GLN A 93 80.42 -5.99 -8.72
CA GLN A 93 80.69 -6.37 -7.33
C GLN A 93 80.27 -7.81 -6.98
N GLU A 94 79.35 -8.40 -7.76
CA GLU A 94 78.90 -9.81 -7.69
C GLU A 94 78.75 -10.31 -9.13
N ASP A 95 79.23 -11.53 -9.42
CA ASP A 95 79.25 -12.25 -10.72
C ASP A 95 78.51 -11.59 -11.88
N GLY A 96 79.09 -10.49 -12.40
CA GLY A 96 78.72 -9.84 -13.66
C GLY A 96 77.22 -9.68 -13.93
N LEU A 97 76.39 -9.37 -12.93
CA LEU A 97 74.94 -9.22 -13.11
C LEU A 97 74.64 -8.10 -14.13
N GLU A 98 73.99 -8.44 -15.25
CA GLU A 98 73.56 -7.50 -16.27
C GLU A 98 72.04 -7.27 -16.19
N ILE A 99 71.66 -6.00 -16.10
CA ILE A 99 70.27 -5.58 -15.93
C ILE A 99 69.86 -4.78 -17.14
N ASP A 100 69.01 -5.35 -17.98
CA ASP A 100 68.48 -4.66 -19.15
C ASP A 100 67.61 -3.48 -18.72
N PHE A 101 67.72 -2.35 -19.43
CA PHE A 101 66.85 -1.20 -19.20
C PHE A 101 65.35 -1.52 -19.37
N GLN A 102 65.01 -2.54 -20.17
CA GLN A 102 63.63 -3.02 -20.29
C GLN A 102 63.08 -3.54 -18.96
N ASP A 103 63.91 -4.12 -18.10
CA ASP A 103 63.50 -4.68 -16.81
C ASP A 103 63.30 -3.61 -15.73
N ILE A 104 63.66 -2.35 -16.01
CA ILE A 104 63.45 -1.23 -15.10
C ILE A 104 62.00 -0.75 -15.15
N LYS A 105 61.33 -0.76 -13.99
CA LYS A 105 59.96 -0.27 -13.79
C LYS A 105 59.91 1.22 -13.46
N SER A 106 60.83 1.69 -12.61
CA SER A 106 60.95 3.09 -12.19
C SER A 106 62.33 3.36 -11.60
N PHE A 107 62.76 4.62 -11.59
CA PHE A 107 64.01 5.02 -10.94
C PHE A 107 63.85 6.38 -10.24
N ARG A 108 64.69 6.63 -9.23
CA ARG A 108 64.89 7.94 -8.59
C ARG A 108 66.38 8.18 -8.41
N ILE A 109 66.86 9.33 -8.85
CA ILE A 109 68.27 9.68 -8.79
C ILE A 109 68.43 10.98 -8.01
N ASN A 110 69.28 10.96 -6.99
CA ASN A 110 69.78 12.14 -6.28
C ASN A 110 71.31 12.16 -6.33
N ARG A 111 71.94 13.13 -5.66
CA ARG A 111 73.41 13.32 -5.68
C ARG A 111 74.18 12.18 -4.98
N LYS A 112 73.53 11.40 -4.11
CA LYS A 112 74.19 10.32 -3.35
C LYS A 112 73.86 8.94 -3.89
N TYR A 113 72.65 8.71 -4.42
CA TYR A 113 72.16 7.39 -4.81
C TYR A 113 71.24 7.44 -6.03
N ALA A 114 71.28 6.35 -6.81
CA ALA A 114 70.25 6.01 -7.78
C ALA A 114 69.50 4.76 -7.32
N VAL A 115 68.20 4.91 -7.04
CA VAL A 115 67.30 3.83 -6.66
C VAL A 115 66.53 3.40 -7.89
N ILE A 116 66.81 2.20 -8.38
CA ILE A 116 66.18 1.57 -9.53
C ILE A 116 65.22 0.50 -9.02
N THR A 117 64.01 0.43 -9.56
CA THR A 117 63.03 -0.61 -9.23
C THR A 117 62.81 -1.44 -10.47
N LEU A 118 63.01 -2.75 -10.37
CA LEU A 118 62.80 -3.69 -11.46
C LEU A 118 61.33 -4.14 -11.56
N ARG A 119 60.97 -4.71 -12.71
CA ARG A 119 59.62 -5.22 -13.00
C ARG A 119 59.24 -6.42 -12.12
N ASN A 120 60.22 -7.27 -11.79
CA ASN A 120 60.08 -8.38 -10.84
C ASN A 120 59.94 -7.92 -9.37
N ARG A 121 60.06 -6.60 -9.11
CA ARG A 121 59.96 -5.88 -7.83
C ARG A 121 61.23 -5.82 -6.98
N ASP A 122 62.35 -6.27 -7.52
CA ASP A 122 63.64 -6.03 -6.88
C ASP A 122 64.01 -4.55 -6.97
N ILE A 123 64.82 -4.08 -6.04
CA ILE A 123 65.26 -2.68 -5.97
C ILE A 123 66.77 -2.70 -6.08
N LEU A 124 67.38 -1.89 -6.94
CA LEU A 124 68.83 -1.70 -6.89
C LEU A 124 69.12 -0.31 -6.36
N VAL A 125 70.09 -0.22 -5.46
CA VAL A 125 70.59 1.05 -4.95
C VAL A 125 72.02 1.19 -5.41
N LEU A 126 72.24 2.05 -6.40
CA LEU A 126 73.56 2.35 -6.94
C LEU A 126 74.12 3.59 -6.21
N SER A 127 75.38 3.55 -5.79
CA SER A 127 76.09 4.72 -5.25
C SER A 127 76.36 5.74 -6.36
N MET A 128 76.05 7.02 -6.12
CA MET A 128 76.31 8.14 -7.03
C MET A 128 77.30 9.15 -6.44
N ILE A 129 77.91 8.84 -5.28
CA ILE A 129 78.74 9.77 -4.52
C ILE A 129 79.99 10.19 -5.30
N ASP A 130 80.57 9.26 -6.07
CA ASP A 130 81.81 9.48 -6.84
C ASP A 130 81.55 9.97 -8.28
N ARG A 131 80.31 10.34 -8.62
CA ARG A 131 79.91 10.77 -9.98
C ARG A 131 79.81 12.29 -10.08
N THR A 132 80.19 12.84 -11.23
CA THR A 132 80.04 14.28 -11.50
C THR A 132 78.59 14.65 -11.79
N ASN A 133 78.24 15.95 -11.65
CA ASN A 133 76.89 16.42 -11.96
C ASN A 133 76.49 16.19 -13.43
N GLU A 134 77.46 16.26 -14.35
CA GLU A 134 77.23 16.00 -15.79
C GLU A 134 76.91 14.52 -16.04
N GLU A 135 77.66 13.60 -15.42
CA GLU A 135 77.40 12.16 -15.49
C GLU A 135 76.00 11.80 -14.96
N ILE A 136 75.58 12.43 -13.86
CA ILE A 136 74.24 12.23 -13.28
C ILE A 136 73.14 12.70 -14.25
N ILE A 137 73.36 13.79 -14.99
CA ILE A 137 72.39 14.29 -15.99
C ILE A 137 72.29 13.34 -17.17
N ILE A 138 73.42 12.83 -17.66
CA ILE A 138 73.46 11.85 -18.78
C ILE A 138 72.73 10.57 -18.39
N ILE A 139 72.99 10.03 -17.19
CA ILE A 139 72.31 8.82 -16.68
C ILE A 139 70.80 9.06 -16.53
N LYS A 140 70.39 10.24 -16.05
CA LYS A 140 68.97 10.60 -16.00
C LYS A 140 68.34 10.62 -17.38
N LYS A 141 69.03 11.20 -18.39
CA LYS A 141 68.53 11.30 -19.76
C LYS A 141 68.37 9.91 -20.40
N SER A 142 69.37 9.05 -20.30
CA SER A 142 69.36 7.70 -20.88
C SER A 142 68.26 6.81 -20.29
N LEU A 143 68.03 6.89 -18.98
CA LEU A 143 66.95 6.16 -18.31
C LEU A 143 65.55 6.72 -18.65
N ASN A 144 65.45 8.00 -19.00
CA ASN A 144 64.16 8.65 -19.29
C ASN A 144 63.73 8.47 -20.75
N GLU A 145 64.65 8.58 -21.71
CA GLU A 145 64.39 8.35 -23.14
C GLU A 145 63.87 6.92 -23.40
N ARG A 146 64.40 5.92 -22.70
CA ARG A 146 64.02 4.51 -22.89
C ARG A 146 62.78 4.07 -22.09
N LYS A 147 62.24 4.94 -21.23
CA LYS A 147 61.01 4.69 -20.44
C LYS A 147 59.73 4.83 -21.28
N ILE A 148 59.84 5.41 -22.47
CA ILE A 148 58.73 5.82 -23.33
C ILE A 148 58.00 4.63 -23.98
N PHE A 149 58.64 3.45 -24.07
CA PHE A 149 57.98 2.22 -24.56
C PHE A 149 57.22 1.48 -23.44
N LYS A 150 56.22 2.15 -22.84
CA LYS A 150 55.30 1.52 -21.90
C LYS A 150 53.93 1.40 -22.55
N SER A 151 53.51 0.15 -22.78
CA SER A 151 52.14 -0.18 -23.18
C SER A 151 51.15 0.36 -22.14
N ASN A 152 50.43 1.42 -22.51
CA ASN A 152 49.40 2.07 -21.69
C ASN A 152 48.13 1.21 -21.52
N TYR A 153 48.01 0.10 -22.27
CA TYR A 153 46.84 -0.77 -22.29
C TYR A 153 46.44 -1.29 -20.91
N LYS A 154 47.40 -1.64 -20.04
CA LYS A 154 47.09 -2.13 -18.68
C LYS A 154 46.47 -1.05 -17.79
N THR A 155 46.95 0.18 -17.90
CA THR A 155 46.44 1.31 -17.12
C THR A 155 45.05 1.70 -17.65
N ILE A 156 44.87 1.73 -18.96
CA ILE A 156 43.58 1.97 -19.63
C ILE A 156 42.55 0.90 -19.20
N TRP A 157 42.93 -0.38 -19.18
CA TRP A 157 42.04 -1.46 -18.73
C TRP A 157 41.56 -1.31 -17.28
N ILE A 158 42.44 -0.87 -16.38
CA ILE A 158 42.04 -0.62 -14.98
C ILE A 158 40.94 0.44 -14.90
N TYR A 159 41.05 1.52 -15.68
CA TYR A 159 40.00 2.54 -15.73
C TYR A 159 38.70 2.01 -16.32
N ILE A 160 38.77 1.24 -17.42
CA ILE A 160 37.59 0.60 -18.03
C ILE A 160 36.88 -0.30 -17.01
N ALA A 161 37.62 -1.18 -16.33
CA ALA A 161 37.04 -2.09 -15.34
C ALA A 161 36.36 -1.33 -14.18
N MET A 162 36.98 -0.25 -13.69
CA MET A 162 36.38 0.59 -12.64
C MET A 162 35.10 1.29 -13.11
N ILE A 163 35.08 1.80 -14.36
CA ILE A 163 33.89 2.41 -14.96
C ILE A 163 32.78 1.36 -15.11
N VAL A 164 33.10 0.15 -15.58
CA VAL A 164 32.12 -0.94 -15.72
C VAL A 164 31.53 -1.32 -14.37
N ILE A 165 32.37 -1.51 -13.33
CA ILE A 165 31.90 -1.78 -11.98
C ILE A 165 30.98 -0.65 -11.51
N ALA A 166 31.44 0.61 -11.55
CA ALA A 166 30.67 1.76 -11.09
C ALA A 166 29.33 1.92 -11.83
N ALA A 167 29.33 1.80 -13.16
CA ALA A 167 28.13 1.88 -13.98
C ALA A 167 27.15 0.75 -13.66
N THR A 168 27.66 -0.48 -13.50
CA THR A 168 26.85 -1.65 -13.14
C THR A 168 26.25 -1.48 -11.74
N THR A 169 27.04 -1.03 -10.76
CA THR A 169 26.58 -0.77 -9.39
C THR A 169 25.52 0.32 -9.36
N LEU A 170 25.72 1.43 -10.08
CA LEU A 170 24.74 2.51 -10.13
C LEU A 170 23.44 2.06 -10.80
N PHE A 171 23.54 1.38 -11.95
CA PHE A 171 22.37 0.95 -12.72
C PHE A 171 21.56 -0.13 -12.00
N TYR A 172 22.18 -1.24 -11.59
CA TYR A 172 21.48 -2.30 -10.88
C TYR A 172 21.19 -1.93 -9.43
N GLY A 173 22.05 -1.16 -8.77
CA GLY A 173 21.82 -0.69 -7.39
C GLY A 173 20.59 0.19 -7.29
N ALA A 174 20.39 1.15 -8.20
CA ALA A 174 19.18 1.97 -8.23
C ALA A 174 17.92 1.12 -8.49
N LYS A 175 18.00 0.15 -9.40
CA LYS A 175 16.88 -0.76 -9.69
C LYS A 175 16.55 -1.68 -8.52
N ILE A 176 17.56 -2.31 -7.90
CA ILE A 176 17.39 -3.14 -6.71
C ILE A 176 16.76 -2.32 -5.60
N TYR A 177 17.29 -1.12 -5.33
CA TYR A 177 16.72 -0.22 -4.33
C TYR A 177 15.23 0.02 -4.57
N ASN A 178 14.86 0.45 -5.78
CA ASN A 178 13.47 0.70 -6.15
C ASN A 178 12.57 -0.55 -6.03
N ASP A 179 13.07 -1.72 -6.42
CA ASP A 179 12.34 -2.99 -6.36
C ASP A 179 12.28 -3.55 -4.92
N THR A 180 13.16 -3.11 -4.02
CA THR A 180 13.15 -3.50 -2.59
C THR A 180 12.35 -2.57 -1.69
N ILE A 181 11.87 -1.42 -2.20
CA ILE A 181 10.82 -0.66 -1.53
C ILE A 181 9.61 -1.58 -1.32
N SER A 182 8.98 -1.48 -0.14
CA SER A 182 7.86 -2.34 0.24
C SER A 182 6.84 -2.47 -0.89
N TYR A 183 6.53 -3.72 -1.25
CA TYR A 183 5.52 -4.09 -2.25
C TYR A 183 5.83 -3.76 -3.73
N ASN A 184 7.01 -3.25 -4.07
CA ASN A 184 7.39 -2.98 -5.48
C ASN A 184 7.96 -4.18 -6.23
N GLY A 185 8.69 -5.08 -5.56
CA GLY A 185 9.33 -6.25 -6.16
C GLY A 185 8.82 -7.57 -5.60
N LYS A 186 8.90 -8.66 -6.39
CA LYS A 186 8.46 -10.00 -5.97
C LYS A 186 9.21 -10.53 -4.75
N LEU A 187 10.47 -10.14 -4.55
CA LEU A 187 11.21 -10.51 -3.35
C LEU A 187 10.63 -9.85 -2.09
N SER A 188 10.21 -8.59 -2.18
CA SER A 188 9.56 -7.87 -1.07
C SER A 188 8.26 -8.58 -0.65
N TRP A 189 7.44 -8.97 -1.63
CA TRP A 189 6.24 -9.77 -1.39
C TRP A 189 6.56 -11.13 -0.76
N PHE A 190 7.54 -11.86 -1.28
CA PHE A 190 7.95 -13.15 -0.72
C PHE A 190 8.42 -13.05 0.74
N LEU A 191 9.23 -12.04 1.07
CA LEU A 191 9.69 -11.80 2.44
C LEU A 191 8.53 -11.39 3.37
N SER A 192 7.59 -10.61 2.87
CA SER A 192 6.36 -10.26 3.60
C SER A 192 5.50 -11.51 3.85
N ASP A 193 5.26 -12.33 2.83
CA ASP A 193 4.53 -13.59 2.94
C ASP A 193 5.21 -14.52 3.95
N LEU A 194 6.54 -14.67 3.89
CA LEU A 194 7.28 -15.54 4.82
C LEU A 194 7.12 -15.10 6.28
N LYS A 195 6.98 -13.80 6.54
CA LYS A 195 6.83 -13.26 7.89
C LYS A 195 5.37 -13.26 8.36
N ASN A 196 4.45 -12.91 7.47
CA ASN A 196 3.09 -12.50 7.83
C ASN A 196 2.01 -13.49 7.33
N LYS A 197 2.33 -14.42 6.43
CA LYS A 197 1.36 -15.40 5.91
C LYS A 197 1.43 -16.70 6.69
N LYS A 198 0.26 -17.24 7.01
CA LYS A 198 0.04 -18.57 7.59
C LYS A 198 -0.97 -19.32 6.73
N THR A 199 -0.87 -20.65 6.76
CA THR A 199 -1.81 -21.52 6.06
C THR A 199 -2.23 -22.66 6.97
N VAL A 200 -3.53 -22.84 7.16
CA VAL A 200 -4.10 -23.85 8.05
C VAL A 200 -4.93 -24.82 7.23
N LYS A 201 -4.89 -26.11 7.56
CA LYS A 201 -5.71 -27.13 6.90
C LYS A 201 -7.19 -26.89 7.24
N PHE A 202 -8.06 -26.92 6.22
CA PHE A 202 -9.49 -26.74 6.43
C PHE A 202 -10.17 -28.10 6.60
N GLU A 203 -10.50 -28.46 7.84
CA GLU A 203 -11.10 -29.76 8.18
C GLU A 203 -12.63 -29.66 8.28
N HIS A 204 -13.12 -28.57 8.86
CA HIS A 204 -14.54 -28.29 9.05
C HIS A 204 -15.13 -27.54 7.85
N ASN A 205 -15.08 -28.18 6.68
CA ASN A 205 -15.41 -27.56 5.40
C ASN A 205 -16.89 -27.66 4.98
N ASN A 206 -17.76 -28.20 5.84
CA ASN A 206 -19.20 -28.28 5.58
C ASN A 206 -19.99 -27.41 6.57
N ILE A 207 -20.72 -26.42 6.06
CA ILE A 207 -21.44 -25.45 6.89
C ILE A 207 -22.67 -26.05 7.59
N TYR A 208 -23.26 -27.13 7.08
CA TYR A 208 -24.40 -27.79 7.73
C TYR A 208 -23.97 -28.67 8.89
N GLU A 209 -22.78 -29.26 8.81
CA GLU A 209 -22.26 -30.17 9.83
C GLU A 209 -21.51 -29.41 10.93
N ASN A 210 -20.73 -28.40 10.55
CA ASN A 210 -19.79 -27.75 11.45
C ASN A 210 -20.14 -26.28 11.76
N GLY A 211 -21.11 -25.71 11.03
CA GLY A 211 -21.41 -24.29 11.11
C GLY A 211 -20.24 -23.41 10.68
N ILE A 212 -20.40 -22.10 10.86
CA ILE A 212 -19.34 -21.12 10.60
C ILE A 212 -18.21 -21.19 11.65
N GLU A 213 -18.51 -21.69 12.86
CA GLU A 213 -17.53 -21.82 13.95
C GLU A 213 -16.43 -22.82 13.62
N GLY A 214 -16.71 -23.84 12.80
CA GLY A 214 -15.70 -24.78 12.32
C GLY A 214 -14.51 -24.10 11.64
N ILE A 215 -14.76 -23.01 10.91
CA ILE A 215 -13.70 -22.19 10.27
C ILE A 215 -12.76 -21.63 11.34
N PHE A 216 -13.32 -20.99 12.36
CA PHE A 216 -12.54 -20.35 13.43
C PHE A 216 -11.87 -21.39 14.33
N ALA A 217 -12.52 -22.53 14.57
CA ALA A 217 -11.94 -23.66 15.29
C ALA A 217 -10.69 -24.20 14.60
N ASP A 218 -10.71 -24.33 13.26
CA ASP A 218 -9.54 -24.75 12.51
C ASP A 218 -8.42 -23.72 12.57
N ILE A 219 -8.71 -22.44 12.35
CA ILE A 219 -7.71 -21.37 12.40
C ILE A 219 -7.06 -21.29 13.80
N ASN A 220 -7.88 -21.41 14.86
CA ASN A 220 -7.41 -21.34 16.24
C ASN A 220 -6.48 -22.48 16.67
N LYS A 221 -6.37 -23.57 15.89
CA LYS A 221 -5.37 -24.63 16.13
C LYS A 221 -3.93 -24.13 15.95
N GLU A 222 -3.71 -23.20 15.01
CA GLU A 222 -2.37 -22.66 14.71
C GLU A 222 -2.19 -21.19 15.11
N ILE A 223 -3.28 -20.42 15.19
CA ILE A 223 -3.27 -18.98 15.42
C ILE A 223 -4.23 -18.66 16.56
N HIS A 224 -3.71 -18.30 17.72
CA HIS A 224 -4.54 -17.93 18.87
C HIS A 224 -5.16 -16.55 18.65
N MET A 225 -6.35 -16.49 18.05
CA MET A 225 -7.06 -15.23 17.84
C MET A 225 -7.69 -14.73 19.15
N PRO A 226 -7.80 -13.40 19.33
CA PRO A 226 -8.55 -12.81 20.44
C PRO A 226 -10.00 -13.26 20.51
N ASP A 227 -10.55 -13.33 21.73
CA ASP A 227 -11.97 -13.66 21.95
C ASP A 227 -12.90 -12.60 21.33
N LYS A 228 -12.51 -11.32 21.42
CA LYS A 228 -13.29 -10.19 20.88
C LYS A 228 -12.69 -9.71 19.56
N LEU A 229 -13.40 -10.00 18.48
CA LEU A 229 -13.02 -9.64 17.10
C LEU A 229 -14.04 -8.70 16.46
N TYR A 230 -13.51 -7.86 15.57
CA TYR A 230 -14.24 -6.87 14.79
C TYR A 230 -13.98 -7.09 13.30
N VAL A 231 -15.01 -6.92 12.48
CA VAL A 231 -14.98 -7.04 11.03
C VAL A 231 -14.60 -5.68 10.43
N SER A 232 -13.48 -5.60 9.72
CA SER A 232 -13.03 -4.36 9.07
C SER A 232 -13.88 -4.00 7.85
N SER A 233 -14.26 -4.99 7.04
CA SER A 233 -15.05 -4.79 5.82
C SER A 233 -16.35 -5.58 5.87
N ASN A 234 -16.26 -6.90 5.72
CA ASN A 234 -17.35 -7.85 5.83
C ASN A 234 -16.80 -9.27 6.07
N PHE A 235 -17.70 -10.18 6.36
CA PHE A 235 -17.51 -11.61 6.20
C PHE A 235 -18.35 -12.08 5.02
N ASN A 236 -17.73 -12.78 4.08
CA ASN A 236 -18.37 -13.28 2.87
C ASN A 236 -18.02 -14.76 2.68
N LEU A 237 -19.02 -15.61 2.44
CA LEU A 237 -18.84 -17.05 2.29
C LEU A 237 -19.78 -17.58 1.21
N ASN A 238 -19.27 -18.45 0.33
CA ASN A 238 -20.05 -19.17 -0.67
C ASN A 238 -19.98 -20.68 -0.40
N PHE A 239 -21.09 -21.38 -0.60
CA PHE A 239 -21.21 -22.81 -0.39
C PHE A 239 -22.17 -23.44 -1.40
N ASN A 240 -22.01 -24.75 -1.62
CA ASN A 240 -22.87 -25.55 -2.48
C ASN A 240 -24.12 -26.03 -1.73
N SER A 241 -25.10 -26.57 -2.46
CA SER A 241 -26.34 -27.10 -1.88
C SER A 241 -26.18 -28.30 -0.95
N ASP A 242 -25.03 -28.97 -0.95
CA ASP A 242 -24.66 -30.03 0.00
C ASP A 242 -23.99 -29.48 1.28
N GLY A 243 -23.78 -28.16 1.37
CA GLY A 243 -23.15 -27.48 2.49
C GLY A 243 -21.63 -27.33 2.36
N ALA A 244 -21.02 -27.90 1.32
CA ALA A 244 -19.58 -27.76 1.11
C ALA A 244 -19.21 -26.30 0.84
N ILE A 245 -18.35 -25.75 1.69
CA ILE A 245 -17.84 -24.39 1.57
C ILE A 245 -16.88 -24.32 0.39
N THR A 246 -17.15 -23.41 -0.54
CA THR A 246 -16.35 -23.24 -1.78
C THR A 246 -15.35 -22.10 -1.65
N SER A 247 -15.75 -21.01 -1.00
CA SER A 247 -14.87 -19.88 -0.73
C SER A 247 -15.36 -19.10 0.45
N PHE A 248 -14.45 -18.45 1.17
CA PHE A 248 -14.81 -17.36 2.06
C PHE A 248 -13.66 -16.37 2.15
N ASP A 249 -13.99 -15.13 2.49
CA ASP A 249 -13.04 -14.08 2.78
C ASP A 249 -13.58 -13.15 3.87
N THR A 250 -12.68 -12.69 4.73
CA THR A 250 -12.99 -11.71 5.76
C THR A 250 -11.72 -11.01 6.22
N TYR A 251 -11.86 -9.77 6.68
CA TYR A 251 -10.77 -9.06 7.33
C TYR A 251 -11.17 -8.71 8.77
N LEU A 252 -10.49 -9.34 9.73
CA LEU A 252 -10.79 -9.23 11.15
C LEU A 252 -9.68 -8.52 11.92
N TYR A 253 -10.02 -7.89 13.03
CA TYR A 253 -9.05 -7.32 13.95
C TYR A 253 -9.52 -7.39 15.41
N GLY A 254 -8.58 -7.35 16.34
CA GLY A 254 -8.85 -7.41 17.77
C GLY A 254 -7.63 -7.01 18.60
N LYS A 255 -7.74 -7.12 19.92
CA LYS A 255 -6.62 -6.90 20.84
C LYS A 255 -6.15 -8.21 21.42
N ASP A 256 -4.85 -8.46 21.40
CA ASP A 256 -4.25 -9.58 22.11
C ASP A 256 -4.42 -9.44 23.63
N ASN A 257 -3.98 -10.46 24.38
CA ASN A 257 -4.04 -10.47 25.85
C ASN A 257 -3.22 -9.35 26.52
N LYS A 258 -2.41 -8.60 25.75
CA LYS A 258 -1.61 -7.46 26.19
C LYS A 258 -2.17 -6.12 25.69
N GLY A 259 -3.35 -6.13 25.06
CA GLY A 259 -4.01 -4.94 24.53
C GLY A 259 -3.46 -4.45 23.18
N LYS A 260 -2.57 -5.22 22.53
CA LYS A 260 -1.96 -4.86 21.25
C LYS A 260 -2.89 -5.23 20.09
N LEU A 261 -3.02 -4.32 19.13
CA LEU A 261 -3.77 -4.56 17.88
C LEU A 261 -3.17 -5.73 17.10
N GLU A 262 -4.03 -6.66 16.71
CA GLU A 262 -3.77 -7.72 15.77
C GLU A 262 -4.83 -7.75 14.68
N SER A 263 -4.43 -8.10 13.46
CA SER A 263 -5.31 -8.13 12.29
C SER A 263 -5.07 -9.38 11.45
N TYR A 264 -6.14 -9.85 10.82
CA TYR A 264 -6.26 -11.18 10.22
C TYR A 264 -7.05 -11.07 8.91
N LEU A 265 -6.36 -11.01 7.77
CA LEU A 265 -7.00 -11.15 6.46
C LEU A 265 -7.06 -12.64 6.12
N ILE A 266 -8.26 -13.20 6.22
CA ILE A 266 -8.53 -14.63 6.13
C ILE A 266 -9.22 -14.90 4.81
N SER A 267 -8.75 -15.90 4.07
CA SER A 267 -9.37 -16.31 2.81
C SER A 267 -9.21 -17.79 2.53
N TYR A 268 -10.19 -18.35 1.82
CA TYR A 268 -10.20 -19.71 1.32
C TYR A 268 -10.90 -19.73 -0.04
N ASN A 269 -10.38 -20.56 -0.94
CA ASN A 269 -10.99 -20.84 -2.24
C ASN A 269 -10.57 -22.23 -2.68
N ASN A 270 -11.54 -23.14 -2.82
CA ASN A 270 -11.33 -24.54 -3.14
C ASN A 270 -10.68 -24.78 -4.52
N ASP A 271 -10.87 -23.88 -5.49
CA ASP A 271 -10.23 -23.96 -6.81
C ASP A 271 -8.73 -23.64 -6.73
N LYS A 272 -8.28 -22.97 -5.67
CA LYS A 272 -6.88 -22.55 -5.48
C LYS A 272 -6.10 -23.43 -4.51
N SER A 273 -6.73 -23.89 -3.43
CA SER A 273 -6.04 -24.55 -2.31
C SER A 273 -7.04 -25.29 -1.40
N ASP A 274 -6.58 -26.38 -0.78
CA ASP A 274 -7.30 -27.11 0.29
C ASP A 274 -7.08 -26.48 1.68
N LYS A 275 -6.25 -25.43 1.77
CA LYS A 275 -5.91 -24.71 3.01
C LYS A 275 -6.49 -23.31 3.06
N ILE A 276 -6.84 -22.88 4.27
CA ILE A 276 -7.16 -21.48 4.62
C ILE A 276 -5.85 -20.69 4.61
N THR A 277 -5.85 -19.52 3.97
CA THR A 277 -4.75 -18.57 4.00
C THR A 277 -5.07 -17.42 4.94
N ILE A 278 -4.16 -17.11 5.86
CA ILE A 278 -4.27 -16.01 6.81
C ILE A 278 -3.06 -15.07 6.64
N TYR A 279 -3.31 -13.80 6.37
CA TYR A 279 -2.31 -12.74 6.42
C TYR A 279 -2.45 -11.97 7.75
N LEU A 280 -1.37 -11.93 8.51
CA LEU A 280 -1.28 -11.34 9.84
C LEU A 280 -0.72 -9.91 9.78
N ASN A 281 -1.09 -9.09 10.75
CA ASN A 281 -0.53 -7.75 10.97
C ASN A 281 -0.66 -6.82 9.74
N GLY A 282 -1.76 -6.94 9.01
CA GLY A 282 -2.15 -5.98 7.98
C GLY A 282 -2.58 -4.64 8.57
N TYR A 283 -2.55 -3.59 7.76
CA TYR A 283 -3.07 -2.28 8.14
C TYR A 283 -4.59 -2.32 8.24
N VAL A 284 -5.14 -1.84 9.35
CA VAL A 284 -6.58 -1.71 9.59
C VAL A 284 -6.83 -0.44 10.40
N ASN A 285 -7.88 0.30 10.06
CA ASN A 285 -8.33 1.42 10.88
C ASN A 285 -9.14 0.86 12.07
N ALA A 286 -8.46 0.62 13.19
CA ALA A 286 -9.04 -0.04 14.37
C ALA A 286 -9.70 1.00 15.29
N ASP A 287 -10.93 1.39 14.98
CA ASP A 287 -11.78 2.23 15.82
C ASP A 287 -12.45 1.45 16.96
N TYR A 288 -12.46 0.12 16.89
CA TYR A 288 -13.13 -0.79 17.83
C TYR A 288 -14.62 -0.46 18.01
N ASN A 289 -15.27 0.03 16.94
CA ASN A 289 -16.70 0.29 16.96
C ASN A 289 -17.46 -1.03 17.21
N GLU A 290 -18.34 -1.05 18.22
CA GLU A 290 -19.18 -2.22 18.52
C GLU A 290 -20.06 -2.62 17.32
N ASP A 291 -20.41 -1.68 16.45
CA ASP A 291 -21.09 -1.97 15.19
C ASP A 291 -20.31 -2.95 14.30
N LYS A 292 -19.02 -3.17 14.54
CA LYS A 292 -18.19 -4.10 13.77
C LYS A 292 -17.99 -5.45 14.44
N LEU A 293 -18.62 -5.75 15.59
CA LEU A 293 -18.42 -7.03 16.28
C LEU A 293 -18.65 -8.25 15.36
N LEU A 294 -17.82 -9.27 15.52
CA LEU A 294 -17.97 -10.56 14.85
C LEU A 294 -18.92 -11.50 15.60
N GLU A 295 -18.96 -11.45 16.93
CA GLU A 295 -19.75 -12.37 17.76
C GLU A 295 -21.23 -12.52 17.32
N PRO A 296 -21.95 -11.44 16.95
CA PRO A 296 -23.33 -11.56 16.50
C PRO A 296 -23.51 -12.42 15.24
N LEU A 297 -22.51 -12.50 14.36
CA LEU A 297 -22.50 -13.42 13.22
C LEU A 297 -22.56 -14.88 13.71
N LEU A 298 -21.72 -15.24 14.68
CA LEU A 298 -21.65 -16.60 15.21
C LEU A 298 -22.96 -17.00 15.88
N GLY A 299 -23.50 -16.11 16.73
CA GLY A 299 -24.78 -16.32 17.41
C GLY A 299 -25.95 -16.47 16.45
N THR A 300 -26.04 -15.59 15.45
CA THR A 300 -27.14 -15.63 14.47
C THR A 300 -27.04 -16.87 13.59
N MET A 301 -25.84 -17.24 13.13
CA MET A 301 -25.64 -18.43 12.29
C MET A 301 -26.01 -19.75 12.99
N LYS A 302 -25.90 -19.83 14.33
CA LYS A 302 -26.39 -20.98 15.10
C LYS A 302 -27.91 -21.12 15.07
N ALA A 303 -28.61 -19.99 15.07
CA ALA A 303 -30.08 -19.96 15.08
C ALA A 303 -30.69 -20.17 13.69
N ILE A 304 -30.00 -19.76 12.62
CA ILE A 304 -30.55 -19.83 11.26
C ILE A 304 -30.76 -21.29 10.84
N PRO A 305 -31.98 -21.69 10.44
CA PRO A 305 -32.24 -23.00 9.83
C PRO A 305 -31.74 -23.01 8.37
N LEU A 306 -30.42 -22.96 8.19
CA LEU A 306 -29.77 -22.59 6.92
C LEU A 306 -30.21 -23.49 5.75
N LYS A 307 -30.28 -24.80 5.98
CA LYS A 307 -30.69 -25.78 4.98
C LYS A 307 -32.12 -25.54 4.50
N ASP A 308 -33.03 -25.24 5.42
CA ASP A 308 -34.43 -24.94 5.10
C ASP A 308 -34.55 -23.59 4.39
N THR A 309 -33.77 -22.59 4.82
CA THR A 309 -33.73 -21.27 4.18
C THR A 309 -33.37 -21.37 2.70
N VAL A 310 -32.27 -22.05 2.39
CA VAL A 310 -31.78 -22.13 1.00
C VAL A 310 -32.62 -23.06 0.13
N SER A 311 -33.30 -24.05 0.72
CA SER A 311 -34.20 -24.96 0.00
C SER A 311 -35.38 -24.26 -0.70
N LYS A 312 -35.70 -23.03 -0.27
CA LYS A 312 -36.73 -22.18 -0.90
C LYS A 312 -36.33 -21.67 -2.28
N TRP A 313 -35.03 -21.72 -2.60
CA TRP A 313 -34.52 -21.34 -3.92
C TRP A 313 -34.07 -22.58 -4.67
N ASN A 314 -34.51 -22.70 -5.93
CA ASN A 314 -34.13 -23.81 -6.82
C ASN A 314 -32.75 -23.56 -7.47
N GLU A 315 -31.73 -23.49 -6.63
CA GLU A 315 -30.35 -23.15 -7.00
C GLU A 315 -29.36 -24.13 -6.38
N ASN A 316 -28.11 -24.13 -6.84
CA ASN A 316 -27.07 -25.05 -6.36
C ASN A 316 -25.91 -24.37 -5.62
N LYS A 317 -25.92 -23.04 -5.57
CA LYS A 317 -24.91 -22.21 -4.92
C LYS A 317 -25.57 -21.12 -4.11
N TYR A 318 -25.04 -20.91 -2.91
CA TYR A 318 -25.57 -19.98 -1.93
C TYR A 318 -24.44 -19.19 -1.29
N GLY A 319 -24.79 -18.04 -0.74
CA GLY A 319 -23.86 -17.12 -0.10
C GLY A 319 -24.36 -16.67 1.27
N ILE A 320 -23.42 -16.36 2.16
CA ILE A 320 -23.64 -15.69 3.44
C ILE A 320 -22.78 -14.44 3.46
N ILE A 321 -23.38 -13.30 3.82
CA ILE A 321 -22.65 -12.04 3.99
C ILE A 321 -23.06 -11.31 5.26
N TYR A 322 -22.07 -10.70 5.91
CA TYR A 322 -22.22 -9.99 7.18
C TYR A 322 -21.30 -8.77 7.25
N TYR A 323 -21.82 -7.64 7.71
CA TYR A 323 -21.11 -6.35 7.72
C TYR A 323 -20.95 -5.76 9.13
N GLY A 324 -21.41 -6.47 10.16
CA GLY A 324 -21.68 -5.89 11.47
C GLY A 324 -23.10 -5.30 11.59
N ASN A 325 -23.29 -4.44 12.57
CA ASN A 325 -24.47 -3.63 12.77
C ASN A 325 -24.60 -2.61 11.64
N ARG A 326 -25.76 -2.54 11.01
CA ARG A 326 -26.02 -1.55 9.97
C ARG A 326 -27.50 -1.20 9.89
N SER A 327 -27.75 -0.01 9.38
CA SER A 327 -29.10 0.42 9.04
C SER A 327 -29.59 -0.19 7.74
N PHE A 328 -30.86 -0.58 7.74
CA PHE A 328 -31.67 -0.94 6.58
C PHE A 328 -32.74 0.12 6.29
N GLY A 329 -32.70 1.27 6.97
CA GLY A 329 -33.73 2.28 6.87
C GLY A 329 -35.08 1.71 7.30
N TYR A 330 -36.11 1.99 6.50
CA TYR A 330 -37.46 1.45 6.68
C TYR A 330 -37.72 0.23 5.78
N ASN A 331 -36.69 -0.29 5.11
CA ASN A 331 -36.84 -1.42 4.19
C ASN A 331 -37.01 -2.73 4.96
N THR A 332 -38.16 -3.37 4.78
CA THR A 332 -38.49 -4.66 5.41
C THR A 332 -38.16 -5.86 4.51
N ASP A 333 -37.75 -5.63 3.26
CA ASP A 333 -37.51 -6.67 2.27
C ASP A 333 -36.50 -7.69 2.78
N GLY A 334 -36.95 -8.94 2.89
CA GLY A 334 -36.13 -10.05 3.34
C GLY A 334 -35.70 -9.99 4.82
N ILE A 335 -36.03 -8.93 5.57
CA ILE A 335 -35.70 -8.81 6.99
C ILE A 335 -36.53 -9.83 7.77
N THR A 336 -35.83 -10.68 8.51
CA THR A 336 -36.43 -11.74 9.32
C THR A 336 -35.80 -11.70 10.71
N TYR A 337 -36.61 -11.37 11.72
CA TYR A 337 -36.19 -11.49 13.11
C TYR A 337 -36.17 -12.96 13.50
N ILE A 338 -35.12 -13.39 14.19
CA ILE A 338 -34.93 -14.77 14.63
C ILE A 338 -34.54 -14.79 16.09
N ASN A 339 -35.07 -15.72 16.88
CA ASN A 339 -34.64 -15.94 18.26
C ASN A 339 -33.59 -17.07 18.34
N PRO A 340 -32.89 -17.22 19.47
CA PRO A 340 -31.91 -18.30 19.64
C PRO A 340 -32.47 -19.71 19.41
N GLU A 341 -33.78 -19.91 19.61
CA GLU A 341 -34.47 -21.18 19.36
C GLU A 341 -34.79 -21.45 17.88
N GLY A 342 -34.50 -20.49 16.97
CA GLY A 342 -34.72 -20.61 15.53
C GLY A 342 -36.13 -20.25 15.04
N SER A 343 -37.00 -19.76 15.93
CA SER A 343 -38.30 -19.22 15.55
C SER A 343 -38.14 -17.88 14.85
N THR A 344 -38.90 -17.68 13.76
CA THR A 344 -38.74 -16.51 12.90
C THR A 344 -39.99 -15.65 12.82
N LYS A 345 -39.82 -14.33 12.71
CA LYS A 345 -40.87 -13.36 12.39
C LYS A 345 -40.39 -12.42 11.30
N ALA A 346 -41.05 -12.45 10.15
CA ALA A 346 -40.75 -11.53 9.06
C ALA A 346 -41.08 -10.09 9.46
N ALA A 347 -40.23 -9.14 9.06
CA ALA A 347 -40.59 -7.73 9.14
C ALA A 347 -41.72 -7.46 8.15
N SER A 348 -42.73 -6.71 8.59
CA SER A 348 -43.89 -6.38 7.76
C SER A 348 -43.96 -4.88 7.46
N LYS A 349 -43.99 -4.06 8.51
CA LYS A 349 -43.92 -2.59 8.43
C LYS A 349 -42.92 -2.06 9.46
N ALA A 350 -42.00 -1.23 8.98
CA ALA A 350 -41.03 -0.54 9.83
C ALA A 350 -41.61 0.82 10.25
N TYR A 351 -41.97 0.96 11.53
CA TYR A 351 -42.37 2.25 12.11
C TYR A 351 -41.19 3.06 12.63
N SER A 352 -40.03 2.40 12.74
CA SER A 352 -38.74 2.97 13.08
C SER A 352 -37.68 2.37 12.17
N GLU A 353 -36.53 3.03 12.08
CA GLU A 353 -35.37 2.52 11.36
C GLU A 353 -34.99 1.12 11.87
N ILE A 354 -34.76 0.21 10.91
CA ILE A 354 -34.31 -1.15 11.17
C ILE A 354 -32.78 -1.12 11.21
N ILE A 355 -32.22 -1.26 12.40
CA ILE A 355 -30.79 -1.34 12.63
C ILE A 355 -30.51 -2.67 13.32
N GLY A 356 -29.49 -3.40 12.85
CA GLY A 356 -29.09 -4.62 13.53
C GLY A 356 -27.92 -5.34 12.87
N TYR A 357 -27.36 -6.29 13.62
CA TYR A 357 -26.36 -7.26 13.17
C TYR A 357 -26.99 -8.29 12.24
N ALA A 358 -27.20 -7.90 10.99
CA ALA A 358 -27.91 -8.73 10.03
C ALA A 358 -26.98 -9.71 9.31
N VAL A 359 -27.30 -11.00 9.40
CA VAL A 359 -26.68 -12.06 8.60
C VAL A 359 -27.53 -12.32 7.36
N SER A 360 -26.97 -12.05 6.19
CA SER A 360 -27.70 -12.16 4.93
C SER A 360 -27.37 -13.47 4.22
N VAL A 361 -28.37 -14.30 3.95
CA VAL A 361 -28.28 -15.51 3.13
C VAL A 361 -28.85 -15.17 1.74
N PHE A 362 -28.14 -15.54 0.68
CA PHE A 362 -28.49 -15.14 -0.69
C PHE A 362 -28.07 -16.17 -1.75
N VAL A 363 -28.49 -15.93 -3.00
CA VAL A 363 -28.03 -16.66 -4.18
C VAL A 363 -27.06 -15.76 -4.96
N PRO A 364 -25.76 -16.12 -5.06
CA PRO A 364 -24.78 -15.29 -5.74
C PRO A 364 -25.14 -14.99 -7.19
N GLY A 365 -25.14 -13.70 -7.56
CA GLY A 365 -25.40 -13.23 -8.92
C GLY A 365 -26.86 -13.22 -9.34
N LYS A 366 -27.79 -13.54 -8.43
CA LYS A 366 -29.24 -13.56 -8.66
C LYS A 366 -30.02 -12.70 -7.66
N GLU A 367 -29.38 -11.68 -7.10
CA GLU A 367 -29.95 -10.79 -6.08
C GLU A 367 -31.11 -9.93 -6.59
N LYS A 368 -31.22 -9.77 -7.92
CA LYS A 368 -32.39 -9.13 -8.58
C LYS A 368 -33.58 -10.08 -8.75
N ILE A 369 -33.36 -11.39 -8.63
CA ILE A 369 -34.37 -12.44 -8.81
C ILE A 369 -34.85 -12.92 -7.43
N TYR A 370 -33.91 -13.15 -6.53
CA TYR A 370 -34.17 -13.63 -5.18
C TYR A 370 -33.82 -12.56 -4.16
N THR A 371 -34.82 -12.13 -3.39
CA THR A 371 -34.60 -11.28 -2.22
C THR A 371 -33.81 -12.06 -1.17
N PRO A 372 -32.64 -11.55 -0.73
CA PRO A 372 -31.87 -12.19 0.34
C PRO A 372 -32.66 -12.30 1.64
N TYR A 373 -32.52 -13.41 2.35
CA TYR A 373 -32.97 -13.51 3.74
C TYR A 373 -31.97 -12.79 4.64
N ARG A 374 -32.42 -11.80 5.39
CA ARG A 374 -31.60 -10.94 6.26
C ARG A 374 -32.02 -11.18 7.70
N TYR A 375 -31.31 -12.08 8.38
CA TYR A 375 -31.63 -12.49 9.74
C TYR A 375 -31.06 -11.52 10.77
N ILE A 376 -31.89 -11.04 11.69
CA ILE A 376 -31.48 -10.24 12.84
C ILE A 376 -31.86 -11.01 14.10
N LEU A 377 -30.86 -11.39 14.89
CA LEU A 377 -31.07 -12.11 16.16
C LEU A 377 -31.72 -11.18 17.20
N THR A 378 -32.81 -11.64 17.82
CA THR A 378 -33.55 -10.94 18.88
C THR A 378 -34.03 -11.93 19.93
N GLU A 379 -33.95 -11.57 21.22
CA GLU A 379 -34.39 -12.45 22.30
C GLU A 379 -35.91 -12.61 22.35
N ASP A 380 -36.65 -11.52 22.10
CA ASP A 380 -38.10 -11.51 22.14
C ASP A 380 -38.69 -11.07 20.79
N LEU A 381 -39.33 -12.01 20.09
CA LEU A 381 -40.02 -11.75 18.82
C LEU A 381 -41.31 -10.94 18.99
N ASN A 382 -41.86 -10.88 20.21
CA ASN A 382 -43.05 -10.11 20.54
C ASN A 382 -42.72 -8.67 20.95
N ASN A 383 -41.51 -8.42 21.44
CA ASN A 383 -41.03 -7.11 21.88
C ASN A 383 -39.85 -6.62 21.03
N ILE A 384 -39.99 -6.69 19.71
CA ILE A 384 -39.05 -6.08 18.78
C ILE A 384 -39.15 -4.55 19.01
N LYS A 385 -38.10 -3.95 19.56
CA LYS A 385 -38.03 -2.51 19.87
C LYS A 385 -38.22 -1.68 18.60
N THR A 386 -39.46 -1.34 18.26
CA THR A 386 -39.73 -0.16 17.44
C THR A 386 -39.54 1.04 18.35
N HIS A 387 -38.54 1.88 18.10
CA HIS A 387 -38.33 3.10 18.89
C HIS A 387 -39.63 3.93 18.87
N THR A 388 -40.29 4.02 20.03
CA THR A 388 -41.42 4.92 20.25
C THR A 388 -40.93 6.36 20.06
N PRO A 389 -41.61 7.21 19.27
CA PRO A 389 -41.25 8.62 19.17
C PRO A 389 -41.31 9.24 20.57
N LEU A 390 -40.20 9.83 21.02
CA LEU A 390 -40.21 10.77 22.12
C LEU A 390 -41.23 11.87 21.78
N LYS A 391 -42.18 12.09 22.69
CA LYS A 391 -43.17 13.16 22.56
C LYS A 391 -42.43 14.50 22.44
N GLU A 392 -42.57 15.15 21.29
CA GLU A 392 -42.18 16.55 21.12
C GLU A 392 -43.11 17.44 21.95
N ASP A 393 -42.51 18.29 22.76
CA ASP A 393 -43.16 19.46 23.32
C ASP A 393 -43.66 20.33 22.17
N LYS A 394 -44.93 20.75 22.30
CA LYS A 394 -45.54 21.76 21.45
C LYS A 394 -44.80 23.09 21.67
N ASP A 395 -44.00 23.50 20.70
CA ASP A 395 -44.14 24.83 20.11
C ASP A 395 -43.14 25.09 18.98
N LYS A 396 -43.68 25.72 17.93
CA LYS A 396 -43.04 26.45 16.81
C LYS A 396 -42.63 25.66 15.55
N SER A 397 -43.52 25.84 14.56
CA SER A 397 -43.28 26.10 13.13
C SER A 397 -42.67 24.99 12.25
N ILE A 398 -43.58 24.35 11.50
CA ILE A 398 -43.43 23.76 10.15
C ILE A 398 -42.16 22.91 9.96
N SER A 399 -42.21 21.67 10.44
CA SER A 399 -41.18 20.64 10.21
C SER A 399 -41.39 19.92 8.87
N GLN A 400 -40.39 20.03 8.00
CA GLN A 400 -40.17 19.14 6.86
C GLN A 400 -39.96 17.71 7.38
N LYS A 401 -40.74 16.74 6.87
CA LYS A 401 -40.61 15.31 7.16
C LYS A 401 -39.91 14.60 6.01
N SER A 402 -38.66 14.19 6.22
CA SER A 402 -38.05 12.95 5.70
C SER A 402 -36.60 12.88 6.17
N ASN A 403 -36.24 11.84 6.93
CA ASN A 403 -34.86 11.55 7.37
C ASN A 403 -34.12 10.59 6.42
N ASN A 404 -34.57 10.43 5.16
CA ASN A 404 -33.85 9.67 4.14
C ASN A 404 -33.12 10.64 3.21
N GLN A 405 -31.79 10.58 3.14
CA GLN A 405 -30.96 11.51 2.35
C GLN A 405 -31.19 11.40 0.83
N ASP A 406 -31.95 10.40 0.40
CA ASP A 406 -32.33 10.11 -0.98
C ASP A 406 -33.83 10.27 -1.26
N GLU A 407 -34.69 10.58 -0.29
CA GLU A 407 -36.13 10.80 -0.50
C GLU A 407 -36.66 12.05 0.20
N PHE A 408 -37.51 12.82 -0.49
CA PHE A 408 -38.12 14.04 0.03
C PHE A 408 -39.61 14.09 -0.30
N TYR A 409 -40.46 14.44 0.67
CA TYR A 409 -41.88 14.65 0.45
C TYR A 409 -42.26 16.12 0.68
N MET A 410 -42.79 16.77 -0.35
CA MET A 410 -43.31 18.14 -0.26
C MET A 410 -44.71 18.15 0.38
N SER A 411 -45.43 17.02 0.30
CA SER A 411 -46.69 16.75 0.98
C SER A 411 -46.87 15.24 1.15
N ASP A 412 -47.94 14.81 1.83
CA ASP A 412 -48.28 13.38 1.97
C ASP A 412 -48.51 12.67 0.62
N GLN A 413 -48.71 13.41 -0.47
CA GLN A 413 -48.96 12.87 -1.81
C GLN A 413 -47.78 13.07 -2.78
N VAL A 414 -47.16 14.25 -2.73
CA VAL A 414 -46.10 14.64 -3.67
C VAL A 414 -44.72 14.44 -3.04
N GLY A 415 -43.89 13.63 -3.68
CA GLY A 415 -42.54 13.33 -3.23
C GLY A 415 -41.57 13.04 -4.36
N TYR A 416 -40.28 13.04 -4.03
CA TYR A 416 -39.16 12.85 -4.93
C TYR A 416 -38.17 11.86 -4.31
N ARG A 417 -37.50 11.07 -5.14
CA ARG A 417 -36.42 10.18 -4.70
C ARG A 417 -35.30 10.04 -5.70
N LEU A 418 -34.10 9.81 -5.20
CA LEU A 418 -32.93 9.42 -5.97
C LEU A 418 -32.85 7.89 -6.02
N GLU A 419 -33.25 7.31 -7.16
CA GLU A 419 -33.22 5.88 -7.37
C GLU A 419 -31.91 5.44 -8.00
N VAL A 420 -31.21 4.49 -7.36
CA VAL A 420 -29.91 3.99 -7.79
C VAL A 420 -30.01 3.29 -9.14
N THR A 421 -29.29 3.79 -10.13
CA THR A 421 -29.21 3.22 -11.50
C THR A 421 -27.97 2.36 -11.72
N GLY A 422 -26.96 2.51 -10.86
CA GLY A 422 -25.71 1.73 -10.90
C GLY A 422 -24.82 2.01 -9.70
N ALA A 423 -23.90 1.08 -9.39
CA ALA A 423 -22.98 1.21 -8.26
C ALA A 423 -21.60 0.62 -8.59
N ALA A 424 -20.53 1.32 -8.21
CA ALA A 424 -19.15 0.89 -8.39
C ALA A 424 -18.24 1.53 -7.34
N ALA A 425 -17.32 0.75 -6.75
CA ALA A 425 -16.26 1.22 -5.85
C ALA A 425 -16.73 2.14 -4.70
N GLY A 426 -17.90 1.87 -4.11
CA GLY A 426 -18.47 2.68 -3.02
C GLY A 426 -19.27 3.90 -3.48
N SER A 427 -19.34 4.17 -4.79
CA SER A 427 -20.14 5.23 -5.39
C SER A 427 -21.36 4.68 -6.11
N ARG A 428 -22.39 5.51 -6.28
CA ARG A 428 -23.63 5.19 -6.99
C ARG A 428 -23.97 6.26 -8.02
N SER A 429 -24.66 5.85 -9.06
CA SER A 429 -25.35 6.71 -10.04
C SER A 429 -26.85 6.66 -9.76
N TYR A 430 -27.57 7.73 -10.07
CA TYR A 430 -28.98 7.89 -9.69
C TYR A 430 -29.82 8.37 -10.87
N SER A 431 -31.11 8.08 -10.82
CA SER A 431 -32.17 8.79 -11.54
C SER A 431 -33.05 9.50 -10.49
N LEU A 432 -33.61 10.65 -10.83
CA LEU A 432 -34.63 11.32 -10.02
C LEU A 432 -36.01 10.81 -10.44
N LYS A 433 -36.79 10.33 -9.47
CA LYS A 433 -38.21 10.00 -9.67
C LYS A 433 -39.10 10.84 -8.77
N SER A 434 -40.35 11.03 -9.20
CA SER A 434 -41.40 11.69 -8.42
C SER A 434 -42.63 10.80 -8.26
N THR A 435 -43.40 11.09 -7.21
CA THR A 435 -44.71 10.51 -6.93
C THR A 435 -45.72 11.63 -6.75
N ILE A 436 -46.98 11.38 -7.10
CA ILE A 436 -48.13 12.25 -6.81
C ILE A 436 -49.21 11.56 -5.96
N ASN A 437 -48.97 10.32 -5.54
CA ASN A 437 -49.92 9.50 -4.78
C ASN A 437 -49.29 8.85 -3.55
N GLY A 438 -48.39 9.57 -2.87
CA GLY A 438 -47.80 9.15 -1.59
C GLY A 438 -46.80 8.00 -1.70
N GLY A 439 -46.18 7.82 -2.87
CA GLY A 439 -45.16 6.80 -3.12
C GLY A 439 -45.71 5.48 -3.69
N ASN A 440 -47.01 5.40 -4.01
CA ASN A 440 -47.61 4.21 -4.61
C ASN A 440 -47.09 3.97 -6.05
N THR A 441 -46.89 5.04 -6.83
CA THR A 441 -46.29 4.97 -8.16
C THR A 441 -45.26 6.05 -8.34
N TRP A 442 -44.13 5.69 -8.98
CA TRP A 442 -43.01 6.60 -9.22
C TRP A 442 -42.75 6.76 -10.72
N THR A 443 -42.63 8.00 -11.17
CA THR A 443 -42.29 8.37 -12.55
C THR A 443 -40.92 9.01 -12.62
N ILE A 444 -40.14 8.69 -13.65
CA ILE A 444 -38.82 9.30 -13.85
C ILE A 444 -38.99 10.77 -14.24
N VAL A 445 -38.35 11.66 -13.50
CA VAL A 445 -38.26 13.10 -13.79
C VAL A 445 -36.96 13.39 -14.55
N ASN A 446 -35.87 12.75 -14.14
CA ASN A 446 -34.56 12.93 -14.75
C ASN A 446 -33.73 11.64 -14.62
N GLU A 447 -33.22 11.12 -15.73
CA GLU A 447 -32.43 9.88 -15.77
C GLU A 447 -31.02 10.04 -15.17
N ASP A 448 -30.49 11.27 -15.16
CA ASP A 448 -29.13 11.59 -14.72
C ASP A 448 -29.07 13.00 -14.08
N PRO A 449 -29.61 13.18 -12.87
CA PRO A 449 -29.68 14.48 -12.20
C PRO A 449 -28.30 15.03 -11.78
N PHE A 450 -27.24 14.20 -11.86
CA PHE A 450 -25.87 14.59 -11.51
C PHE A 450 -24.92 14.68 -12.72
N ALA A 451 -25.46 14.67 -13.95
CA ALA A 451 -24.70 14.83 -15.19
C ALA A 451 -23.47 13.89 -15.29
N GLY A 452 -23.66 12.62 -14.99
CA GLY A 452 -22.68 11.55 -15.08
C GLY A 452 -21.74 11.44 -13.88
N LYS A 453 -21.93 12.27 -12.83
CA LYS A 453 -21.21 12.15 -11.57
C LYS A 453 -21.78 11.02 -10.72
N THR A 454 -20.89 10.35 -9.99
CA THR A 454 -21.24 9.24 -9.10
C THR A 454 -20.77 9.53 -7.68
N GLY A 455 -21.57 9.14 -6.68
CA GLY A 455 -21.28 9.37 -5.27
C GLY A 455 -22.36 8.75 -4.38
N VAL A 456 -22.46 9.22 -3.15
CA VAL A 456 -23.53 8.82 -2.22
C VAL A 456 -24.52 9.99 -2.08
N ALA A 457 -25.81 9.74 -2.20
CA ALA A 457 -26.82 10.77 -1.99
C ALA A 457 -26.72 11.25 -0.53
N ALA A 458 -26.49 12.56 -0.37
CA ALA A 458 -26.30 13.20 0.93
C ALA A 458 -27.45 14.14 1.29
N GLY A 459 -28.38 14.38 0.37
CA GLY A 459 -29.62 15.09 0.65
C GLY A 459 -30.43 15.38 -0.61
N ILE A 460 -31.74 15.50 -0.43
CA ILE A 460 -32.69 15.98 -1.43
C ILE A 460 -33.71 16.88 -0.72
N SER A 461 -34.02 18.03 -1.31
CA SER A 461 -35.07 18.91 -0.83
C SER A 461 -35.72 19.69 -1.98
N PHE A 462 -37.02 19.95 -1.86
CA PHE A 462 -37.73 20.88 -2.74
C PHE A 462 -38.39 21.95 -1.88
N LEU A 463 -38.17 23.22 -2.23
CA LEU A 463 -38.79 24.36 -1.55
C LEU A 463 -40.16 24.67 -2.16
N ASN A 464 -40.31 24.42 -3.46
CA ASN A 464 -41.58 24.48 -4.17
C ASN A 464 -41.59 23.47 -5.34
N ASP A 465 -42.59 23.55 -6.22
CA ASP A 465 -42.77 22.65 -7.36
C ASP A 465 -41.70 22.81 -8.45
N LYS A 466 -40.89 23.87 -8.41
CA LYS A 466 -39.83 24.17 -9.38
C LYS A 466 -38.42 24.16 -8.79
N LEU A 467 -38.27 24.76 -7.62
CA LEU A 467 -36.99 24.99 -6.96
C LEU A 467 -36.67 23.84 -5.99
N GLY A 468 -35.54 23.17 -6.25
CA GLY A 468 -35.07 22.07 -5.42
C GLY A 468 -33.56 21.90 -5.47
N PHE A 469 -33.05 21.09 -4.56
CA PHE A 469 -31.63 20.85 -4.35
C PHE A 469 -31.33 19.38 -4.12
N LEU A 470 -30.17 18.94 -4.60
CA LEU A 470 -29.61 17.61 -4.38
C LEU A 470 -28.17 17.74 -3.89
N CYS A 471 -27.73 16.93 -2.95
CA CYS A 471 -26.32 16.83 -2.56
C CYS A 471 -25.78 15.44 -2.86
N LEU A 472 -24.61 15.41 -3.50
CA LEU A 472 -23.86 14.20 -3.80
C LEU A 472 -22.55 14.24 -3.01
N SER A 473 -22.34 13.31 -2.09
CA SER A 473 -21.09 13.19 -1.35
C SER A 473 -20.09 12.25 -2.03
N HIS A 474 -18.82 12.49 -1.77
CA HIS A 474 -17.69 11.71 -2.27
C HIS A 474 -16.78 11.29 -1.13
N SER A 475 -15.84 10.37 -1.44
CA SER A 475 -14.79 9.94 -0.52
C SER A 475 -15.29 9.50 0.86
N GLY A 476 -16.44 8.81 0.92
CA GLY A 476 -17.00 8.33 2.18
C GLY A 476 -17.71 9.38 3.03
N GLY A 477 -18.01 10.56 2.47
CA GLY A 477 -18.66 11.66 3.18
C GLY A 477 -17.71 12.80 3.54
N SER A 478 -16.46 12.77 3.07
CA SER A 478 -15.49 13.84 3.31
C SER A 478 -15.81 15.16 2.63
N ASN A 479 -16.48 15.14 1.48
CA ASN A 479 -16.93 16.36 0.81
C ASN A 479 -18.19 16.07 -0.01
N GLY A 480 -18.86 17.14 -0.47
CA GLY A 480 -20.04 17.03 -1.29
C GLY A 480 -20.25 18.18 -2.27
N GLU A 481 -21.06 17.89 -3.27
CA GLU A 481 -21.45 18.81 -4.32
C GLU A 481 -22.97 19.04 -4.26
N LEU A 482 -23.38 20.30 -4.09
CA LEU A 482 -24.78 20.68 -4.14
C LEU A 482 -25.19 21.03 -5.57
N TYR A 483 -26.37 20.58 -5.97
CA TYR A 483 -26.99 20.81 -7.27
C TYR A 483 -28.34 21.49 -7.07
N ARG A 484 -28.67 22.46 -7.93
CA ARG A 484 -29.92 23.23 -7.90
C ARG A 484 -30.71 22.99 -9.18
N THR A 485 -32.03 22.84 -9.05
CA THR A 485 -32.99 22.86 -10.15
C THR A 485 -33.93 24.08 -10.03
N GLU A 486 -34.42 24.57 -11.16
CA GLU A 486 -35.44 25.63 -11.24
C GLU A 486 -36.63 25.23 -12.14
N ASP A 487 -36.66 23.95 -12.56
CA ASP A 487 -37.63 23.38 -13.49
C ASP A 487 -38.26 22.08 -12.96
N GLY A 488 -38.31 21.92 -11.64
CA GLY A 488 -38.96 20.79 -10.98
C GLY A 488 -38.15 19.50 -11.04
N GLY A 489 -36.84 19.60 -11.24
CA GLY A 489 -35.91 18.47 -11.29
C GLY A 489 -35.61 17.95 -12.68
N VAL A 490 -36.12 18.59 -13.73
CA VAL A 490 -35.86 18.21 -15.13
C VAL A 490 -34.39 18.47 -15.50
N SER A 491 -33.79 19.55 -14.99
CA SER A 491 -32.37 19.84 -15.14
C SER A 491 -31.75 20.38 -13.85
N TYR A 492 -30.44 20.16 -13.70
CA TYR A 492 -29.67 20.56 -12.53
C TYR A 492 -28.39 21.30 -12.91
N LYS A 493 -28.01 22.27 -12.09
CA LYS A 493 -26.72 22.98 -12.17
C LYS A 493 -26.00 22.86 -10.83
N LYS A 494 -24.68 22.60 -10.88
CA LYS A 494 -23.84 22.58 -9.67
C LYS A 494 -23.79 23.99 -9.06
N VAL A 495 -23.99 24.06 -7.75
CA VAL A 495 -23.89 25.28 -6.94
C VAL A 495 -22.43 25.52 -6.57
N SER A 496 -22.01 26.79 -6.57
CA SER A 496 -20.67 27.19 -6.13
C SER A 496 -20.77 28.11 -4.92
N PHE A 497 -19.93 27.86 -3.92
CA PHE A 497 -19.82 28.66 -2.70
C PHE A 497 -18.51 29.45 -2.70
N PRO A 498 -18.47 30.68 -2.16
CA PRO A 498 -17.21 31.37 -1.93
C PRO A 498 -16.41 30.66 -0.83
N GLU A 499 -15.15 30.32 -1.12
CA GLU A 499 -14.27 29.60 -0.19
C GLU A 499 -13.97 30.42 1.07
N LYS A 500 -14.13 29.79 2.24
CA LYS A 500 -13.73 30.37 3.53
C LYS A 500 -12.42 29.73 4.00
N LYS A 501 -11.30 30.27 3.54
CA LYS A 501 -9.97 29.74 3.91
C LYS A 501 -9.57 30.12 5.33
N VAL A 502 -9.03 29.16 6.05
CA VAL A 502 -8.41 29.32 7.37
C VAL A 502 -6.90 29.15 7.24
N ILE A 503 -6.13 29.77 8.13
CA ILE A 503 -4.66 29.72 8.13
C ILE A 503 -4.22 28.79 9.27
N LEU A 504 -3.41 27.78 8.94
CA LEU A 504 -2.77 26.88 9.89
C LEU A 504 -1.53 27.51 10.53
N ASP A 505 -1.06 26.95 11.64
CA ASP A 505 0.14 27.43 12.37
C ASP A 505 1.41 27.47 11.50
N ASN A 506 1.48 26.60 10.49
CA ASN A 506 2.57 26.54 9.51
C ASN A 506 2.42 27.57 8.36
N GLY A 507 1.36 28.39 8.38
CA GLY A 507 1.04 29.40 7.36
C GLY A 507 0.26 28.90 6.15
N GLU A 508 -0.05 27.59 6.06
CA GLU A 508 -0.84 27.03 4.97
C GLU A 508 -2.31 27.45 5.06
N LYS A 509 -2.98 27.57 3.90
CA LYS A 509 -4.39 27.95 3.81
C LYS A 509 -5.22 26.80 3.25
N TYR A 510 -6.29 26.43 3.94
CA TYR A 510 -7.24 25.42 3.44
C TYR A 510 -8.69 25.86 3.73
N ASN A 511 -9.66 25.29 3.01
CA ASN A 511 -11.09 25.51 3.27
C ASN A 511 -11.62 24.29 4.04
N PRO A 512 -12.01 24.43 5.32
CA PRO A 512 -12.55 23.31 6.09
C PRO A 512 -14.02 23.01 5.76
N PHE A 513 -14.73 23.87 5.01
CA PHE A 513 -16.17 23.71 4.77
C PHE A 513 -16.43 23.24 3.33
N ASP A 514 -16.71 21.96 3.16
CA ASP A 514 -16.81 21.30 1.85
C ASP A 514 -17.91 20.22 1.75
N LEU A 515 -18.74 20.03 2.77
CA LEU A 515 -19.95 19.19 2.71
C LEU A 515 -21.22 20.03 2.96
N PRO A 516 -21.97 20.42 1.92
CA PRO A 516 -23.20 21.20 2.08
C PRO A 516 -24.36 20.38 2.64
N ASP A 517 -25.07 20.93 3.62
CA ASP A 517 -26.41 20.48 4.02
C ASP A 517 -27.47 20.95 2.99
N MET A 518 -28.74 20.56 3.20
CA MET A 518 -29.84 21.03 2.36
C MET A 518 -30.21 22.49 2.65
N PRO A 519 -30.32 23.35 1.61
CA PRO A 519 -30.84 24.70 1.78
C PRO A 519 -32.23 24.73 2.39
N TYR A 520 -32.47 25.72 3.26
CA TYR A 520 -33.76 26.00 3.86
C TYR A 520 -34.07 27.50 3.75
N GLU A 521 -35.36 27.83 3.67
CA GLU A 521 -35.81 29.22 3.61
C GLU A 521 -36.12 29.74 5.00
N GLN A 522 -35.61 30.94 5.31
CA GLN A 522 -35.97 31.69 6.50
C GLN A 522 -36.15 33.16 6.11
N ASP A 523 -37.33 33.72 6.40
CA ASP A 523 -37.67 35.13 6.13
C ASP A 523 -37.42 35.58 4.68
N GLY A 524 -37.66 34.69 3.70
CA GLY A 524 -37.46 34.96 2.26
C GLY A 524 -36.00 34.94 1.80
N ILE A 525 -35.08 34.47 2.64
CA ILE A 525 -33.65 34.30 2.33
C ILE A 525 -33.33 32.80 2.44
N LEU A 526 -32.64 32.25 1.43
CA LEU A 526 -32.16 30.88 1.51
C LEU A 526 -30.89 30.82 2.34
N ASN A 527 -30.86 29.87 3.27
CA ASN A 527 -29.74 29.60 4.15
C ASN A 527 -29.22 28.19 3.86
N VAL A 528 -27.91 28.00 3.96
CA VAL A 528 -27.30 26.68 3.93
C VAL A 528 -26.12 26.63 4.89
N LEU A 529 -26.00 25.50 5.58
CA LEU A 529 -24.85 25.18 6.40
C LEU A 529 -23.91 24.29 5.60
N ILE A 530 -22.62 24.62 5.60
CA ILE A 530 -21.58 23.79 4.99
C ILE A 530 -20.74 23.23 6.13
N GLY A 531 -20.82 21.91 6.31
CA GLY A 531 -19.99 21.15 7.23
C GLY A 531 -18.64 20.79 6.63
N GLN A 532 -17.87 20.05 7.42
CA GLN A 532 -16.47 19.72 7.13
C GLN A 532 -16.25 18.28 6.65
N GLY A 533 -17.35 17.61 6.30
CA GLY A 533 -17.33 16.19 6.00
C GLY A 533 -17.01 15.29 7.19
N SER A 534 -16.81 14.00 6.91
CA SER A 534 -16.48 12.97 7.89
C SER A 534 -15.06 13.05 8.45
N ASP A 535 -14.16 13.78 7.80
CA ASP A 535 -12.74 13.95 8.15
C ASP A 535 -12.43 15.30 8.79
N GLY A 536 -13.42 16.19 8.94
CA GLY A 536 -13.23 17.50 9.53
C GLY A 536 -13.06 17.48 11.05
N ASP A 537 -12.02 18.15 11.53
CA ASP A 537 -11.72 18.37 12.95
C ASP A 537 -11.53 19.87 13.29
N TYR A 538 -11.81 20.77 12.35
CA TYR A 538 -11.62 22.20 12.52
C TYR A 538 -12.60 22.76 13.56
N ASN A 539 -12.07 23.48 14.56
CA ASN A 539 -12.84 24.25 15.53
C ASN A 539 -14.05 23.49 16.13
N GLY A 540 -13.85 22.21 16.50
CA GLY A 540 -14.89 21.39 17.12
C GLY A 540 -15.99 20.92 16.17
N GLY A 541 -15.72 20.86 14.86
CA GLY A 541 -16.71 20.45 13.86
C GLY A 541 -17.77 21.50 13.58
N CYS A 542 -17.43 22.79 13.73
CA CYS A 542 -18.32 23.90 13.40
C CYS A 542 -18.74 23.85 11.91
N LYS A 543 -19.82 24.55 11.57
CA LYS A 543 -20.31 24.69 10.19
C LYS A 543 -20.24 26.15 9.75
N ALA A 544 -20.12 26.40 8.45
CA ALA A 544 -20.22 27.75 7.90
C ALA A 544 -21.64 28.01 7.37
N LEU A 545 -22.25 29.11 7.80
CA LEU A 545 -23.54 29.59 7.29
C LEU A 545 -23.34 30.47 6.07
N TYR A 546 -24.07 30.16 5.00
CA TYR A 546 -24.17 30.95 3.79
C TYR A 546 -25.62 31.35 3.52
N GLU A 547 -25.80 32.53 2.96
CA GLU A 547 -27.10 33.09 2.58
C GLU A 547 -27.18 33.36 1.07
N SER A 548 -28.37 33.20 0.50
CA SER A 548 -28.69 33.56 -0.88
C SER A 548 -29.99 34.35 -0.95
N LYS A 549 -29.96 35.44 -1.72
CA LYS A 549 -31.11 36.35 -1.97
C LYS A 549 -31.69 36.20 -3.38
N ASP A 550 -31.15 35.28 -4.15
CA ASP A 550 -31.49 35.01 -5.55
C ASP A 550 -31.80 33.52 -5.74
N GLU A 551 -32.55 32.96 -4.79
CA GLU A 551 -33.05 31.58 -4.82
C GLU A 551 -31.97 30.51 -4.96
N GLY A 552 -30.75 30.77 -4.49
CA GLY A 552 -29.63 29.83 -4.50
C GLY A 552 -28.73 29.91 -5.73
N LEU A 553 -28.88 30.95 -6.56
CA LEU A 553 -27.98 31.21 -7.69
C LEU A 553 -26.60 31.68 -7.22
N THR A 554 -26.56 32.58 -6.24
CA THR A 554 -25.33 33.05 -5.60
C THR A 554 -25.43 32.99 -4.08
N TRP A 555 -24.29 32.73 -3.44
CA TRP A 555 -24.20 32.53 -2.00
C TRP A 555 -23.16 33.45 -1.38
N GLN A 556 -23.45 33.97 -0.19
CA GLN A 556 -22.55 34.83 0.59
C GLN A 556 -22.29 34.20 1.95
N TYR A 557 -21.02 34.14 2.34
CA TYR A 557 -20.64 33.69 3.67
C TYR A 557 -21.11 34.68 4.74
N VAL A 558 -21.70 34.16 5.82
CA VAL A 558 -22.21 34.95 6.94
C VAL A 558 -21.31 34.78 8.16
N LYS A 559 -21.23 33.56 8.71
CA LYS A 559 -20.50 33.25 9.94
C LYS A 559 -20.27 31.76 10.11
N GLU A 560 -19.37 31.40 11.04
CA GLU A 560 -19.27 30.06 11.60
C GLU A 560 -20.35 29.85 12.66
N VAL A 561 -20.84 28.62 12.78
CA VAL A 561 -21.88 28.18 13.68
C VAL A 561 -21.41 26.91 14.38
N ASP A 562 -21.42 26.91 15.71
CA ASP A 562 -21.02 25.75 16.51
C ASP A 562 -22.02 24.60 16.35
N ASN A 563 -21.51 23.37 16.35
CA ASN A 563 -22.33 22.16 16.48
C ASN A 563 -22.79 22.06 17.94
N LYS A 564 -24.01 22.52 18.26
CA LYS A 564 -24.64 22.34 19.58
C LYS A 564 -25.76 21.31 19.54
#